data_AF-A0A7C5AD08-F1
#
_entry.id   AF-A0A7C5AD08-F1
#
_cell.length_a   1.000
_cell.length_b   1.000
_cell.length_c   1.000
_cell.angle_alpha   90.00
_cell.angle_beta   90.00
_cell.angle_gamma   90.00
#
_symmetry.space_group_name_H-M   'P 1'
#
loop_
_entity.id
_entity.type
_entity.pdbx_description
1 polymer ?
#
loop_
_entity_poly.entity_id
_entity_poly.type
_entity_poly.pdbx_seq_one_letter_code
_entity_poly.pdbx_strand_id
1 'polypeptide(L)' 'MDQASLAARAGVSRQWIIEVERGKPRAEVGLILRILRVLDITLLAEEEPVGPSGPEDPTEWINIDIVVDECRKPQEED' A
#
# COMPACT_ATOMS: atom_id res chain seq x y z
N MET A 1 14.00 -0.58 -25.60
CA MET A 1 12.75 0.05 -26.04
C MET A 1 12.88 1.54 -25.81
N ASP A 2 12.49 2.39 -26.76
CA ASP A 2 12.50 3.85 -26.60
C ASP A 2 11.11 4.40 -26.20
N GLN A 3 11.03 5.69 -25.88
CA GLN A 3 9.77 6.34 -25.48
C GLN A 3 8.70 6.31 -26.56
N ALA A 4 9.09 6.41 -27.84
CA ALA A 4 8.16 6.40 -28.95
C ALA A 4 7.50 5.02 -29.10
N SER A 5 8.29 3.96 -29.00
CA SER A 5 7.83 2.57 -29.05
C SER A 5 7.00 2.21 -27.82
N LEU A 6 7.40 2.69 -26.62
CA LEU A 6 6.61 2.50 -25.40
C LEU A 6 5.24 3.19 -25.52
N ALA A 7 5.23 4.45 -25.98
CA ALA A 7 4.00 5.22 -26.14
C ALA A 7 3.04 4.54 -27.13
N ALA A 8 3.55 4.06 -28.27
CA ALA A 8 2.77 3.32 -29.25
C ALA A 8 2.17 2.03 -28.67
N ARG A 9 2.98 1.23 -27.94
CA ARG A 9 2.51 0.00 -27.29
C ARG A 9 1.51 0.26 -26.15
N ALA A 10 1.65 1.37 -25.44
CA ALA A 10 0.75 1.78 -24.36
C ALA A 10 -0.50 2.54 -24.85
N GLY A 11 -0.56 2.93 -26.14
CA GLY A 11 -1.67 3.68 -26.70
C GLY A 11 -1.76 5.12 -26.15
N VAL A 12 -0.62 5.76 -25.91
CA VAL A 12 -0.52 7.15 -25.44
C VAL A 12 0.42 7.94 -26.35
N SER A 13 0.47 9.27 -26.20
CA SER A 13 1.43 10.08 -26.95
C SER A 13 2.83 10.00 -26.33
N ARG A 14 3.87 10.19 -27.14
CA ARG A 14 5.26 10.29 -26.62
C ARG A 14 5.40 11.43 -25.61
N GLN A 15 4.71 12.55 -25.85
CA GLN A 15 4.67 13.69 -24.94
C GLN A 15 4.09 13.30 -23.57
N TRP A 16 3.07 12.45 -23.54
CA TRP A 16 2.48 11.96 -22.29
C TRP A 16 3.51 11.18 -21.47
N ILE A 17 4.31 10.31 -22.10
CA ILE A 17 5.41 9.58 -21.41
C ILE A 17 6.42 10.55 -20.80
N ILE A 18 6.84 11.57 -21.57
CA ILE A 18 7.79 12.59 -21.10
C ILE A 18 7.23 13.38 -19.89
N GLU A 19 5.95 13.73 -19.92
CA GLU A 19 5.31 14.43 -18.80
C GLU A 19 5.24 13.57 -17.56
N VAL A 20 4.94 12.27 -17.71
CA VAL A 20 4.92 11.33 -16.58
C VAL A 20 6.30 11.16 -15.98
N GLU A 21 7.35 11.00 -16.78
CA GLU A 21 8.73 10.93 -16.29
C GLU A 21 9.15 12.20 -15.52
N ARG A 22 8.58 13.36 -15.89
CA ARG A 22 8.78 14.64 -15.19
C ARG A 22 7.90 14.81 -13.95
N GLY A 23 7.07 13.83 -13.60
CA GLY A 23 6.17 13.90 -12.45
C GLY A 23 4.85 14.63 -12.72
N LYS A 24 4.17 14.32 -13.83
CA LYS A 24 2.83 14.85 -14.18
C LYS A 24 1.87 14.82 -12.96
N PRO A 25 1.44 15.97 -12.40
CA PRO A 25 0.69 16.05 -11.12
C PRO A 25 -0.70 15.38 -11.08
N ARG A 26 -1.14 14.79 -12.20
CA ARG A 26 -2.41 14.07 -12.35
C ARG A 26 -2.25 12.92 -13.35
N ALA A 27 -1.14 12.18 -13.26
CA ALA A 27 -0.95 11.00 -14.09
C ALA A 27 -2.09 10.02 -13.86
N GLU A 28 -2.73 9.57 -14.94
CA GLU A 28 -3.84 8.64 -14.85
C GLU A 28 -3.33 7.25 -14.44
N VAL A 29 -3.76 6.77 -13.27
CA VAL A 29 -3.34 5.48 -12.72
C VAL A 29 -3.56 4.33 -13.72
N GLY A 30 -4.68 4.33 -14.46
CA GLY A 30 -4.96 3.31 -15.46
C GLY A 30 -3.92 3.27 -16.61
N LEU A 31 -3.36 4.41 -17.00
CA LEU A 31 -2.31 4.48 -18.02
C LEU A 31 -0.96 4.03 -17.46
N ILE A 32 -0.66 4.35 -16.21
CA ILE A 32 0.53 3.85 -15.51
C ILE A 32 0.49 2.32 -15.43
N LEU A 33 -0.61 1.73 -14.96
CA LEU A 33 -0.77 0.27 -14.89
C LEU A 33 -0.64 -0.41 -16.27
N ARG A 34 -1.14 0.24 -17.33
CA ARG A 34 -0.95 -0.25 -18.70
C ARG A 34 0.52 -0.23 -19.12
N ILE A 35 1.25 0.83 -18.79
CA ILE A 35 2.69 0.93 -19.07
C ILE A 35 3.47 -0.16 -18.33
N LEU A 36 3.16 -0.40 -17.06
CA LEU A 36 3.76 -1.51 -16.30
C LEU A 36 3.54 -2.85 -17.00
N ARG A 37 2.31 -3.12 -17.47
CA ARG A 37 2.00 -4.32 -18.26
C ARG A 37 2.81 -4.40 -19.56
N VAL A 38 2.95 -3.30 -20.31
CA VAL A 38 3.72 -3.25 -21.57
C VAL A 38 5.21 -3.51 -21.33
N LEU A 39 5.72 -3.09 -20.17
CA LEU A 39 7.09 -3.30 -19.72
C LEU A 39 7.32 -4.66 -19.05
N ASP A 40 6.26 -5.46 -18.87
CA ASP A 40 6.29 -6.73 -18.14
C ASP A 40 6.75 -6.57 -16.67
N ILE A 41 6.37 -5.45 -16.06
CA ILE A 41 6.64 -5.15 -14.65
C ILE A 41 5.47 -5.61 -13.81
N THR A 42 5.75 -6.49 -12.84
CA THR A 42 4.77 -6.92 -11.85
C THR A 42 4.65 -5.85 -10.75
N LEU A 43 3.43 -5.41 -10.48
CA LEU A 43 3.12 -4.54 -9.34
C LEU A 43 2.59 -5.40 -8.20
N LEU A 44 3.26 -5.36 -7.05
CA LEU A 44 2.80 -5.99 -5.82
C LEU A 44 2.21 -4.89 -4.91
N ALA A 45 0.95 -5.07 -4.53
CA ALA A 45 0.31 -4.23 -3.53
C ALA A 45 0.43 -4.95 -2.19
N GLU A 46 1.37 -4.49 -1.36
CA GLU A 46 1.47 -4.91 0.03
C GLU A 46 0.88 -3.79 0.89
N GLU A 47 0.10 -4.16 1.88
CA GLU A 47 -0.13 -3.24 3.00
C GLU A 47 1.21 -3.09 3.71
N GLU A 48 1.65 -1.86 3.98
CA GLU A 48 2.65 -1.70 5.02
C GLU A 48 2.10 -2.44 6.24
N PRO A 49 2.88 -3.34 6.86
CA PRO A 49 2.42 -3.95 8.09
C PRO A 49 2.05 -2.79 9.00
N VAL A 50 0.79 -2.73 9.41
CA VAL A 50 0.38 -1.96 10.59
C VAL A 50 0.98 -2.70 11.78
N GLY A 51 2.31 -2.75 11.82
CA GLY A 51 3.04 -3.06 13.02
C GLY A 51 2.82 -1.85 13.91
N PRO A 52 2.48 -2.03 15.19
CA PRO A 52 2.84 -0.98 16.12
C PRO A 52 4.35 -0.76 15.92
N SER A 53 4.80 0.48 15.77
CA SER A 53 6.07 0.84 16.38
C SER A 53 5.93 0.33 17.81
N GLY A 54 6.50 -0.84 18.09
CA GLY A 54 6.26 -1.53 19.35
C GLY A 54 6.53 -0.53 20.47
N PRO A 55 5.62 -0.39 21.44
CA PRO A 55 5.92 0.47 22.57
C PRO A 55 7.20 -0.05 23.22
N GLU A 56 8.15 0.84 23.44
CA GLU A 56 9.37 0.49 24.19
C GLU A 56 9.05 0.12 25.65
N ASP A 57 7.78 0.29 26.05
CA ASP A 57 7.19 -0.14 27.31
C ASP A 57 6.34 -1.42 27.13
N PRO A 58 6.74 -2.55 27.76
CA PRO A 58 6.02 -3.83 27.68
C PRO A 58 4.62 -3.82 28.31
N THR A 59 4.16 -2.69 28.87
CA THR A 59 2.83 -2.55 29.47
C THR A 59 1.77 -1.95 28.52
N GLU A 60 2.15 -1.50 27.32
CA GLU A 60 1.30 -0.60 26.52
C GLU A 60 0.35 -1.30 25.52
N TRP A 61 0.17 -2.62 25.60
CA TRP A 61 -0.99 -3.27 24.96
C TRP A 61 -1.72 -4.17 25.95
N ILE A 62 -2.46 -3.53 26.86
CA ILE A 62 -3.52 -4.21 27.62
C ILE A 62 -4.68 -4.44 26.66
N ASN A 63 -4.91 -5.70 26.30
CA ASN A 63 -6.07 -6.10 25.51
C ASN A 63 -7.32 -6.03 26.39
N ILE A 64 -8.25 -5.14 26.03
CA ILE A 64 -9.49 -4.89 26.79
C ILE A 64 -10.39 -6.13 26.87
N ASP A 65 -10.35 -7.00 25.87
CA ASP A 65 -11.17 -8.22 25.84
C ASP A 65 -10.75 -9.18 26.97
N ILE A 66 -9.45 -9.24 27.28
CA ILE A 66 -8.92 -10.02 28.41
C ILE A 66 -9.44 -9.46 29.74
N VAL A 67 -9.43 -8.15 29.92
CA VAL A 67 -9.92 -7.49 31.15
C VAL A 67 -11.41 -7.72 31.33
N VAL A 68 -12.20 -7.64 30.26
CA VAL A 68 -13.65 -7.89 30.29
C VAL A 68 -13.96 -9.34 30.63
N ASP A 69 -13.21 -10.29 30.06
CA ASP A 69 -13.38 -11.70 30.35
C ASP A 69 -13.00 -12.06 31.79
N GLU A 70 -11.94 -11.44 32.34
CA GLU A 70 -11.58 -11.60 33.76
C GLU A 70 -12.64 -11.01 34.70
N CYS A 71 -13.19 -9.83 34.40
CA CYS A 71 -14.27 -9.24 35.20
C CYS A 71 -15.61 -9.99 35.10
N ARG A 72 -15.80 -10.84 34.08
CA ARG A 72 -17.01 -11.65 33.92
C ARG A 72 -16.98 -12.93 34.76
N LYS A 73 -15.82 -13.39 35.22
CA LYS A 73 -15.74 -14.53 36.13
C LYS A 73 -16.36 -14.13 37.47
N PRO A 74 -17.22 -14.98 38.07
CA PRO A 74 -17.70 -14.72 39.42
C PRO A 74 -16.46 -14.70 40.33
N GLN A 75 -16.25 -13.58 41.04
CA GLN A 75 -15.22 -13.54 42.07
C GLN A 75 -15.65 -14.51 43.16
N GLU A 76 -14.99 -15.66 43.26
CA GLU A 76 -15.10 -16.50 44.45
C GLU A 76 -14.48 -15.71 45.61
N GLU A 77 -15.36 -15.15 46.45
CA GLU A 77 -15.00 -14.53 47.73
C GLU A 77 -14.65 -15.63 48.74
N ASP A 78 -13.42 -15.59 49.29
CA ASP A 78 -13.02 -16.26 50.54
C ASP A 78 -13.31 -15.36 51.75
#